data_AF-A0A7S4JYC4-F1
#
_entry.id   AF-A0A7S4JYC4-F1
#
_cell.length_a   1.000
_cell.length_b   1.000
_cell.length_c   1.000
_cell.angle_alpha   90.00
_cell.angle_beta   90.00
_cell.angle_gamma   90.00
#
_symmetry.space_group_name_H-M   'P 1'
#
loop_
_entity.id
_entity.type
_entity.pdbx_description
1 polymer ?
#
loop_
_entity_poly.entity_id
_entity_poly.type
_entity_poly.pdbx_seq_one_letter_code
_entity_poly.pdbx_strand_id
1 'polypeptide(L)'
;KIAEAQDKLQAVQDAFDASTAADKEAARSLAEAKAREADAKASEEAALQREAAAKKAEQEALDREADAKAREQEALDREADAKAREADAVSRENDAKAAEADAVDRENKAKAAEADAIAEEDKAKAAEAEAKEAEAPFKAAQEEVEKALAAVKAEEDAYNAKTEELKAQAASDSVVKANRAKVSLDAHLAEDPLPLRKAKITLEAANKRADKARAPFQAASEKAEAARKVAQAAREEAEAKAREAESARQAASAAREQAEQARAAAVAAREQAEQARAAAVAAREEAVRVREAAEAARAEAVAAREQAVEDRKQAEAARGAAEEAKARAEEAVAAAQAAVAEAEAFLEELKANPGSGHGALWWIDRELTEKKKYMPVSKGGIRN
;
A
#
# COMPACT_ATOMS: atom_id res chain seq x y z
N LYS A 1 46.35 -82.52 69.91
CA LYS A 1 45.05 -83.11 69.52
C LYS A 1 43.86 -82.28 70.01
N ILE A 2 43.62 -82.09 71.31
CA ILE A 2 42.50 -81.23 71.80
C ILE A 2 42.75 -79.75 71.50
N ALA A 3 43.94 -79.21 71.81
CA ALA A 3 44.29 -77.82 71.47
C ALA A 3 44.20 -77.56 69.95
N GLU A 4 44.72 -78.49 69.14
CA GLU A 4 44.61 -78.44 67.68
C GLU A 4 43.16 -78.46 67.17
N ALA A 5 42.25 -79.17 67.85
CA ALA A 5 40.82 -79.15 67.52
C ALA A 5 40.15 -77.83 67.90
N GLN A 6 40.57 -77.21 69.01
CA GLN A 6 40.09 -75.90 69.44
C GLN A 6 40.59 -74.79 68.51
N ASP A 7 41.85 -74.85 68.08
CA ASP A 7 42.43 -73.90 67.12
C ASP A 7 41.74 -74.01 65.74
N LYS A 8 41.48 -75.25 65.28
CA LYS A 8 40.71 -75.47 64.04
C LYS A 8 39.28 -74.97 64.16
N LEU A 9 38.61 -75.21 65.30
CA LEU A 9 37.26 -74.71 65.54
C LEU A 9 37.22 -73.16 65.52
N GLN A 10 38.19 -72.51 66.17
CA GLN A 10 38.27 -71.05 66.19
C GLN A 10 38.56 -70.49 64.80
N ALA A 11 39.46 -71.09 64.03
CA ALA A 11 39.75 -70.66 62.66
C ALA A 11 38.54 -70.82 61.73
N VAL A 12 37.78 -71.91 61.87
CA VAL A 12 36.53 -72.14 61.13
C VAL A 12 35.47 -71.12 61.56
N GLN A 13 35.41 -70.79 62.85
CA GLN A 13 34.48 -69.80 63.39
C GLN A 13 34.73 -68.40 62.79
N ASP A 14 35.97 -67.96 62.81
CA ASP A 14 36.36 -66.64 62.31
C ASP A 14 36.15 -66.57 60.78
N ALA A 15 36.49 -67.63 60.04
CA ALA A 15 36.27 -67.73 58.60
C ALA A 15 34.77 -67.72 58.24
N PHE A 16 33.93 -68.37 59.04
CA PHE A 16 32.49 -68.40 58.85
C PHE A 16 31.85 -67.03 59.09
N ASP A 17 32.12 -66.41 60.23
CA ASP A 17 31.56 -65.09 60.54
C ASP A 17 32.00 -64.04 59.52
N ALA A 18 33.26 -64.10 59.08
CA ALA A 18 33.79 -63.24 58.02
C ALA A 18 33.08 -63.50 56.66
N SER A 19 32.88 -64.76 56.27
CA SER A 19 32.23 -65.10 55.00
C SER A 19 30.76 -64.65 54.96
N THR A 20 30.02 -64.80 56.05
CA THR A 20 28.61 -64.40 56.12
C THR A 20 28.43 -62.88 56.18
N ALA A 21 29.37 -62.16 56.81
CA ALA A 21 29.40 -60.71 56.76
C ALA A 21 29.70 -60.21 55.34
N ALA A 22 30.70 -60.79 54.68
CA ALA A 22 31.05 -60.48 53.29
C ALA A 22 29.90 -60.76 52.31
N ASP A 23 29.14 -61.85 52.51
CA ASP A 23 27.99 -62.20 51.67
C ASP A 23 26.84 -61.19 51.76
N LYS A 24 26.56 -60.69 52.97
CA LYS A 24 25.55 -59.65 53.22
C LYS A 24 25.97 -58.31 52.67
N GLU A 25 27.24 -57.94 52.85
CA GLU A 25 27.80 -56.71 52.30
C GLU A 25 27.76 -56.74 50.77
N ALA A 26 28.21 -57.84 50.15
CA ALA A 26 28.16 -58.00 48.69
C ALA A 26 26.73 -58.00 48.15
N ALA A 27 25.76 -58.61 48.86
CA ALA A 27 24.34 -58.55 48.47
C ALA A 27 23.79 -57.12 48.50
N ARG A 28 24.17 -56.34 49.51
CA ARG A 28 23.78 -54.93 49.61
C ARG A 28 24.43 -54.09 48.51
N SER A 29 25.74 -54.26 48.27
CA SER A 29 26.45 -53.57 47.19
C SER A 29 25.88 -53.91 45.81
N LEU A 30 25.47 -55.16 45.58
CA LEU A 30 24.80 -55.57 44.36
C LEU A 30 23.43 -54.92 44.19
N ALA A 31 22.63 -54.83 45.25
CA ALA A 31 21.34 -54.14 45.22
C ALA A 31 21.50 -52.64 44.93
N GLU A 32 22.47 -51.98 45.57
CA GLU A 32 22.79 -50.57 45.34
C GLU A 32 23.30 -50.33 43.90
N ALA A 33 24.14 -51.21 43.36
CA ALA A 33 24.63 -51.10 41.99
C ALA A 33 23.51 -51.28 40.94
N LYS A 34 22.57 -52.22 41.17
CA LYS A 34 21.39 -52.40 40.31
C LYS A 34 20.46 -51.18 40.32
N ALA A 35 20.29 -50.54 41.48
CA ALA A 35 19.51 -49.31 41.58
C ALA A 35 20.18 -48.17 40.80
N ARG A 36 21.51 -48.00 40.95
CA ARG A 36 22.28 -47.00 40.19
C ARG A 36 22.23 -47.22 38.67
N GLU A 37 22.26 -48.46 38.21
CA GLU A 37 22.10 -48.79 36.78
C GLU A 37 20.72 -48.39 36.26
N ALA A 38 19.66 -48.67 37.04
CA ALA A 38 18.30 -48.29 36.68
C ALA A 38 18.13 -46.76 36.61
N ASP A 39 18.67 -46.03 37.59
CA ASP A 39 18.65 -44.57 37.61
C ASP A 39 19.42 -43.96 36.43
N ALA A 40 20.59 -44.54 36.09
CA ALA A 40 21.38 -44.10 34.95
C ALA A 40 20.66 -44.33 33.60
N LYS A 41 19.98 -45.47 33.44
CA LYS A 41 19.15 -45.76 32.27
C LYS A 41 17.98 -44.78 32.13
N ALA A 42 17.31 -44.44 33.24
CA ALA A 42 16.26 -43.43 33.23
C ALA A 42 16.79 -42.03 32.89
N SER A 43 17.99 -41.69 33.38
CA SER A 43 18.67 -40.43 33.03
C SER A 43 19.01 -40.34 31.54
N GLU A 44 19.51 -41.43 30.94
CA GLU A 44 19.80 -41.50 29.50
C GLU A 44 18.52 -41.33 28.66
N GLU A 45 17.42 -41.99 29.04
CA GLU A 45 16.14 -41.83 28.36
C GLU A 45 15.63 -40.38 28.43
N ALA A 46 15.72 -39.75 29.61
CA ALA A 46 15.36 -38.35 29.77
C ALA A 46 16.24 -37.42 28.92
N ALA A 47 17.53 -37.71 28.79
CA ALA A 47 18.45 -36.94 27.95
C ALA A 47 18.14 -37.10 26.45
N LEU A 48 17.77 -38.30 26.00
CA LEU A 48 17.31 -38.55 24.62
C LEU A 48 16.05 -37.73 24.29
N GLN A 49 15.08 -37.66 25.20
CA GLN A 49 13.88 -36.85 25.01
C GLN A 49 14.19 -35.36 24.93
N ARG A 50 15.13 -34.87 25.76
CA ARG A 50 15.60 -33.48 25.69
C ARG A 50 16.30 -33.16 24.36
N GLU A 51 17.14 -34.07 23.86
CA GLU A 51 17.79 -33.90 22.56
C GLU A 51 16.75 -33.85 21.42
N ALA A 52 15.74 -34.73 21.46
CA ALA A 52 14.66 -34.73 20.47
C ALA A 52 13.85 -33.42 20.50
N ALA A 53 13.52 -32.92 21.70
CA ALA A 53 12.84 -31.64 21.86
C ALA A 53 13.70 -30.46 21.36
N ALA A 54 15.01 -30.47 21.62
CA ALA A 54 15.91 -29.43 21.16
C ALA A 54 16.07 -29.42 19.63
N LYS A 55 16.15 -30.60 18.97
CA LYS A 55 16.12 -30.71 17.50
C LYS A 55 14.85 -30.14 16.89
N LYS A 56 13.70 -30.37 17.54
CA LYS A 56 12.43 -29.78 17.09
C LYS A 56 12.45 -28.26 17.22
N ALA A 57 12.94 -27.73 18.34
CA ALA A 57 13.05 -26.30 18.55
C ALA A 57 14.01 -25.62 17.55
N GLU A 58 15.11 -26.29 17.18
CA GLU A 58 16.03 -25.84 16.12
C GLU A 58 15.33 -25.77 14.77
N GLN A 59 14.55 -26.79 14.40
CA GLN A 59 13.78 -26.75 13.15
C GLN A 59 12.75 -25.61 13.14
N GLU A 60 12.01 -25.43 14.24
CA GLU A 60 11.06 -24.31 14.37
C GLU A 60 11.76 -22.94 14.27
N ALA A 61 13.02 -22.84 14.73
CA ALA A 61 13.80 -21.62 14.59
C ALA A 61 14.25 -21.37 13.14
N LEU A 62 14.63 -22.41 12.40
CA LEU A 62 14.94 -22.32 10.98
C LEU A 62 13.73 -21.89 10.15
N ASP A 63 12.54 -22.41 10.48
CA ASP A 63 11.29 -22.03 9.81
C ASP A 63 10.98 -20.54 10.06
N ARG A 64 11.16 -20.05 11.31
CA ARG A 64 11.04 -18.62 11.63
C ARG A 64 12.03 -17.75 10.87
N GLU A 65 13.26 -18.21 10.66
CA GLU A 65 14.25 -17.49 9.86
C GLU A 65 13.84 -17.40 8.38
N ALA A 66 13.26 -18.47 7.83
CA ALA A 66 12.71 -18.47 6.48
C ALA A 66 11.55 -17.46 6.34
N ASP A 67 10.63 -17.44 7.30
CA ASP A 67 9.52 -16.46 7.35
C ASP A 67 10.03 -15.02 7.45
N ALA A 68 11.08 -14.78 8.27
CA ALA A 68 11.69 -13.47 8.39
C ALA A 68 12.34 -13.01 7.07
N LYS A 69 12.99 -13.91 6.32
CA LYS A 69 13.54 -13.62 4.98
C LYS A 69 12.44 -13.30 3.97
N ALA A 70 11.31 -14.01 4.03
CA ALA A 70 10.16 -13.71 3.18
C ALA A 70 9.62 -12.29 3.45
N ARG A 71 9.50 -11.90 4.73
CA ARG A 71 9.09 -10.53 5.12
C ARG A 71 10.08 -9.46 4.68
N GLU A 72 11.38 -9.75 4.70
CA GLU A 72 12.42 -8.85 4.17
C GLU A 72 12.24 -8.61 2.67
N GLN A 73 11.95 -9.66 1.91
CA GLN A 73 11.65 -9.52 0.48
C GLN A 73 10.39 -8.69 0.24
N GLU A 74 9.29 -8.94 0.97
CA GLU A 74 8.09 -8.12 0.83
C GLU A 74 8.32 -6.64 1.22
N ALA A 75 9.22 -6.37 2.16
CA ALA A 75 9.57 -4.99 2.53
C ALA A 75 10.36 -4.29 1.40
N LEU A 76 11.25 -5.02 0.71
CA LEU A 76 11.95 -4.51 -0.47
C LEU A 76 11.00 -4.21 -1.62
N ASP A 77 10.01 -5.08 -1.86
CA ASP A 77 9.00 -4.87 -2.89
C ASP A 77 8.16 -3.61 -2.58
N ARG A 78 7.75 -3.41 -1.32
CA ARG A 78 7.07 -2.18 -0.89
C ARG A 78 7.93 -0.93 -1.05
N GLU A 79 9.24 -1.01 -0.83
CA GLU A 79 10.16 0.11 -1.06
C GLU A 79 10.26 0.47 -2.55
N ALA A 80 10.27 -0.53 -3.43
CA ALA A 80 10.24 -0.32 -4.87
C ALA A 80 8.93 0.36 -5.33
N ASP A 81 7.79 -0.10 -4.81
CA ASP A 81 6.48 0.51 -5.07
C ASP A 81 6.42 1.97 -4.57
N ALA A 82 6.97 2.25 -3.39
CA ALA A 82 7.03 3.60 -2.85
C ALA A 82 7.86 4.53 -3.76
N LYS A 83 9.04 4.06 -4.24
CA LYS A 83 9.87 4.80 -5.20
C LYS A 83 9.16 5.06 -6.52
N ALA A 84 8.39 4.08 -7.02
CA ALA A 84 7.60 4.26 -8.23
C ALA A 84 6.51 5.35 -8.05
N ARG A 85 5.86 5.40 -6.88
CA ARG A 85 4.88 6.44 -6.56
C ARG A 85 5.51 7.83 -6.39
N GLU A 86 6.72 7.91 -5.82
CA GLU A 86 7.47 9.18 -5.78
C GLU A 86 7.76 9.70 -7.19
N ALA A 87 8.14 8.82 -8.13
CA ALA A 87 8.37 9.19 -9.52
C ALA A 87 7.08 9.67 -10.22
N ASP A 88 5.94 8.99 -10.01
CA ASP A 88 4.63 9.43 -10.53
C ASP A 88 4.25 10.81 -9.96
N ALA A 89 4.44 11.03 -8.66
CA ALA A 89 4.15 12.32 -8.03
C ALA A 89 4.98 13.47 -8.63
N VAL A 90 6.26 13.23 -8.92
CA VAL A 90 7.12 14.20 -9.61
C VAL A 90 6.65 14.46 -11.04
N SER A 91 6.22 13.42 -11.77
CA SER A 91 5.66 13.59 -13.12
C SER A 91 4.42 14.48 -13.10
N ARG A 92 3.47 14.19 -12.21
CA ARG A 92 2.23 14.98 -12.10
C ARG A 92 2.46 16.41 -11.66
N GLU A 93 3.48 16.66 -10.82
CA GLU A 93 3.89 18.02 -10.49
C GLU A 93 4.34 18.79 -11.73
N ASN A 94 5.10 18.16 -12.62
CA ASN A 94 5.54 18.79 -13.86
C ASN A 94 4.36 19.04 -14.82
N ASP A 95 3.42 18.10 -14.91
CA ASP A 95 2.21 18.27 -15.70
C ASP A 95 1.34 19.41 -15.17
N ALA A 96 1.22 19.55 -13.84
CA ALA A 96 0.51 20.66 -13.21
C ALA A 96 1.17 22.01 -13.50
N LYS A 97 2.51 22.08 -13.47
CA LYS A 97 3.27 23.29 -13.85
C LYS A 97 3.07 23.65 -15.32
N ALA A 98 3.06 22.65 -16.21
CA ALA A 98 2.83 22.86 -17.64
C ALA A 98 1.40 23.36 -17.91
N ALA A 99 0.39 22.77 -17.24
CA ALA A 99 -1.00 23.21 -17.36
C ALA A 99 -1.20 24.63 -16.83
N GLU A 100 -0.52 25.01 -15.74
CA GLU A 100 -0.54 26.38 -15.23
C GLU A 100 0.05 27.39 -16.21
N ALA A 101 1.20 27.08 -16.81
CA ALA A 101 1.82 27.94 -17.82
C ALA A 101 0.88 28.14 -19.03
N ASP A 102 0.28 27.07 -19.51
CA ASP A 102 -0.69 27.09 -20.62
C ASP A 102 -1.95 27.91 -20.25
N ALA A 103 -2.44 27.81 -19.01
CA ALA A 103 -3.55 28.64 -18.53
C ALA A 103 -3.21 30.14 -18.52
N VAL A 104 -2.00 30.51 -18.09
CA VAL A 104 -1.52 31.90 -18.12
C VAL A 104 -1.40 32.41 -19.56
N ASP A 105 -0.87 31.60 -20.47
CA ASP A 105 -0.75 31.96 -21.88
C ASP A 105 -2.12 32.19 -22.54
N ARG A 106 -3.11 31.33 -22.25
CA ARG A 106 -4.47 31.51 -22.76
C ARG A 106 -5.16 32.72 -22.16
N GLU A 107 -4.96 33.01 -20.88
CA GLU A 107 -5.47 34.22 -20.26
C GLU A 107 -4.92 35.49 -20.92
N ASN A 108 -3.63 35.52 -21.22
CA ASN A 108 -3.02 36.67 -21.90
C ASN A 108 -3.57 36.85 -23.31
N LYS A 109 -3.81 35.75 -24.04
CA LYS A 109 -4.47 35.79 -25.37
C LYS A 109 -5.91 36.28 -25.29
N ALA A 110 -6.66 35.86 -24.26
CA ALA A 110 -8.02 36.34 -24.02
C ALA A 110 -8.05 37.85 -23.75
N LYS A 111 -7.14 38.35 -22.91
CA LYS A 111 -7.00 39.80 -22.64
C LYS A 111 -6.65 40.60 -23.91
N ALA A 112 -5.78 40.06 -24.76
CA ALA A 112 -5.44 40.70 -26.03
C ALA A 112 -6.66 40.76 -26.97
N ALA A 113 -7.38 39.65 -27.14
CA ALA A 113 -8.57 39.60 -27.97
C ALA A 113 -9.69 40.52 -27.44
N GLU A 114 -9.86 40.64 -26.13
CA GLU A 114 -10.79 41.58 -25.50
C GLU A 114 -10.42 43.04 -25.83
N ALA A 115 -9.14 43.40 -25.73
CA ALA A 115 -8.67 44.74 -26.09
C ALA A 115 -8.91 45.05 -27.59
N ASP A 116 -8.67 44.09 -28.47
CA ASP A 116 -8.94 44.22 -29.90
C ASP A 116 -10.45 44.38 -30.17
N ALA A 117 -11.30 43.61 -29.49
CA ALA A 117 -12.75 43.73 -29.61
C ALA A 117 -13.28 45.11 -29.17
N ILE A 118 -12.73 45.66 -28.08
CA ILE A 118 -13.06 47.02 -27.61
C ILE A 118 -12.63 48.05 -28.66
N ALA A 119 -11.42 47.91 -29.23
CA ALA A 119 -10.92 48.84 -30.25
C ALA A 119 -11.78 48.80 -31.54
N GLU A 120 -12.19 47.62 -31.99
CA GLU A 120 -13.09 47.48 -33.15
C GLU A 120 -14.50 48.00 -32.87
N GLU A 121 -15.00 47.85 -31.64
CA GLU A 121 -16.27 48.44 -31.23
C GLU A 121 -16.25 49.97 -31.29
N ASP A 122 -15.16 50.59 -30.83
CA ASP A 122 -15.01 52.05 -30.89
C ASP A 122 -14.92 52.55 -32.34
N LYS A 123 -14.24 51.82 -33.23
CA LYS A 123 -14.25 52.11 -34.68
C LYS A 123 -15.65 51.99 -35.28
N ALA A 124 -16.42 50.97 -34.89
CA ALA A 124 -17.80 50.80 -35.35
C ALA A 124 -18.70 51.94 -34.88
N LYS A 125 -18.57 52.37 -33.62
CA LYS A 125 -19.30 53.54 -33.08
C LYS A 125 -18.94 54.83 -33.83
N ALA A 126 -17.66 55.05 -34.14
CA ALA A 126 -17.21 56.20 -34.91
C ALA A 126 -17.79 56.20 -36.32
N ALA A 127 -17.76 55.06 -37.02
CA ALA A 127 -18.34 54.93 -38.36
C ALA A 127 -19.86 55.12 -38.36
N GLU A 128 -20.57 54.64 -37.34
CA GLU A 128 -22.01 54.89 -37.18
C GLU A 128 -22.32 56.37 -36.94
N ALA A 129 -21.48 57.08 -36.18
CA ALA A 129 -21.63 58.52 -36.00
C ALA A 129 -21.46 59.27 -37.33
N GLU A 130 -20.44 58.93 -38.13
CA GLU A 130 -20.24 59.50 -39.47
C GLU A 130 -21.45 59.23 -40.40
N ALA A 131 -22.03 58.03 -40.35
CA ALA A 131 -23.22 57.70 -41.14
C ALA A 131 -24.44 58.54 -40.73
N LYS A 132 -24.64 58.76 -39.42
CA LYS A 132 -25.70 59.64 -38.91
C LYS A 132 -25.50 61.10 -39.31
N GLU A 133 -24.26 61.59 -39.31
CA GLU A 133 -23.94 62.93 -39.80
C GLU A 133 -24.21 63.08 -41.30
N ALA A 134 -23.90 62.06 -42.10
CA ALA A 134 -24.16 62.04 -43.54
C ALA A 134 -25.66 61.87 -43.89
N GLU A 135 -26.47 61.32 -42.98
CA GLU A 135 -27.91 61.15 -43.16
C GLU A 135 -28.65 62.50 -43.16
N ALA A 136 -28.22 63.45 -42.34
CA ALA A 136 -28.86 64.76 -42.21
C ALA A 136 -28.96 65.57 -43.53
N PRO A 137 -27.88 65.78 -44.31
CA PRO A 137 -27.96 66.48 -45.59
C PRO A 137 -28.76 65.69 -46.64
N PHE A 138 -28.74 64.36 -46.59
CA PHE A 138 -29.54 63.52 -47.48
C PHE A 138 -31.04 63.69 -47.20
N LYS A 139 -31.47 63.62 -45.94
CA LYS A 139 -32.86 63.90 -45.54
C LYS A 139 -33.30 65.32 -45.94
N ALA A 140 -32.46 66.33 -45.68
CA ALA A 140 -32.79 67.70 -46.05
C ALA A 140 -32.97 67.86 -47.57
N ALA A 141 -32.13 67.20 -48.37
CA ALA A 141 -32.26 67.20 -49.82
C ALA A 141 -33.48 66.41 -50.32
N GLN A 142 -33.87 65.33 -49.65
CA GLN A 142 -35.11 64.60 -49.94
C GLN A 142 -36.35 65.47 -49.66
N GLU A 143 -36.37 66.20 -48.54
CA GLU A 143 -37.45 67.15 -48.25
C GLU A 143 -37.52 68.29 -49.29
N GLU A 144 -36.38 68.79 -49.80
CA GLU A 144 -36.36 69.77 -50.89
C GLU A 144 -36.97 69.20 -52.18
N VAL A 145 -36.64 67.95 -52.53
CA VAL A 145 -37.23 67.25 -53.68
C VAL A 145 -38.74 67.10 -53.52
N GLU A 146 -39.22 66.67 -52.35
CA GLU A 146 -40.66 66.53 -52.08
C GLU A 146 -41.40 67.87 -52.20
N LYS A 147 -40.83 68.95 -51.65
CA LYS A 147 -41.40 70.30 -51.79
C LYS A 147 -41.42 70.78 -53.25
N ALA A 148 -40.33 70.55 -53.99
CA ALA A 148 -40.26 70.93 -55.40
C ALA A 148 -41.21 70.09 -56.27
N LEU A 149 -41.39 68.82 -55.96
CA LEU A 149 -42.35 67.93 -56.63
C LEU A 149 -43.79 68.38 -56.38
N ALA A 150 -44.11 68.75 -55.14
CA ALA A 150 -45.42 69.30 -54.78
C ALA A 150 -45.70 70.62 -55.51
N ALA A 151 -44.69 71.49 -55.66
CA ALA A 151 -44.80 72.73 -56.43
C ALA A 151 -45.02 72.48 -57.93
N VAL A 152 -44.30 71.52 -58.55
CA VAL A 152 -44.55 71.11 -59.94
C VAL A 152 -46.00 70.63 -60.08
N LYS A 153 -46.47 69.77 -59.19
CA LYS A 153 -47.84 69.27 -59.21
C LYS A 153 -48.88 70.38 -59.09
N ALA A 154 -48.68 71.33 -58.18
CA ALA A 154 -49.57 72.48 -58.02
C ALA A 154 -49.63 73.37 -59.28
N GLU A 155 -48.50 73.61 -59.93
CA GLU A 155 -48.44 74.36 -61.19
C GLU A 155 -49.05 73.59 -62.37
N GLU A 156 -48.90 72.25 -62.42
CA GLU A 156 -49.58 71.39 -63.40
C GLU A 156 -51.09 71.42 -63.20
N ASP A 157 -51.57 71.30 -61.96
CA ASP A 157 -52.98 71.38 -61.60
C ASP A 157 -53.56 72.76 -61.95
N ALA A 158 -52.84 73.85 -61.68
CA ALA A 158 -53.26 75.22 -62.00
C ALA A 158 -53.30 75.48 -63.53
N TYR A 159 -52.30 75.00 -64.27
CA TYR A 159 -52.27 75.09 -65.73
C TYR A 159 -53.43 74.32 -66.36
N ASN A 160 -53.70 73.10 -65.87
CA ASN A 160 -54.82 72.27 -66.32
C ASN A 160 -56.17 72.90 -65.96
N ALA A 161 -56.33 73.40 -64.73
CA ALA A 161 -57.55 74.08 -64.31
C ALA A 161 -57.85 75.32 -65.17
N LYS A 162 -56.84 76.14 -65.47
CA LYS A 162 -56.98 77.31 -66.35
C LYS A 162 -57.30 76.90 -67.79
N THR A 163 -56.74 75.79 -68.26
CA THR A 163 -57.06 75.22 -69.57
C THR A 163 -58.52 74.77 -69.64
N GLU A 164 -59.01 74.07 -68.62
CA GLU A 164 -60.41 73.63 -68.55
C GLU A 164 -61.39 74.81 -68.38
N GLU A 165 -61.02 75.83 -67.58
CA GLU A 165 -61.81 77.06 -67.44
C GLU A 165 -61.94 77.80 -68.78
N LEU A 166 -60.84 77.99 -69.50
CA LEU A 166 -60.85 78.66 -70.81
C LEU A 166 -61.61 77.84 -71.87
N LYS A 167 -61.52 76.50 -71.85
CA LYS A 167 -62.35 75.61 -72.68
C LYS A 167 -63.84 75.76 -72.37
N ALA A 168 -64.22 75.81 -71.09
CA ALA A 168 -65.60 76.00 -70.68
C ALA A 168 -66.13 77.39 -71.09
N GLN A 169 -65.32 78.45 -70.95
CA GLN A 169 -65.68 79.81 -71.38
C GLN A 169 -65.76 79.95 -72.91
N ALA A 170 -64.93 79.22 -73.66
CA ALA A 170 -64.99 79.14 -75.12
C ALA A 170 -66.28 78.47 -75.66
N ALA A 171 -67.00 77.74 -74.79
CA ALA A 171 -68.30 77.14 -75.06
C ALA A 171 -69.50 78.00 -74.59
N SER A 172 -69.28 79.26 -74.19
CA SER A 172 -70.36 80.14 -73.70
C SER A 172 -71.33 80.63 -74.80
N ASP A 173 -72.58 80.90 -74.42
CA ASP A 173 -73.66 81.39 -75.30
C ASP A 173 -73.44 82.82 -75.87
N SER A 174 -72.47 83.57 -75.34
CA SER A 174 -72.15 84.93 -75.82
C SER A 174 -71.02 84.89 -76.85
N VAL A 175 -71.34 85.18 -78.12
CA VAL A 175 -70.41 85.13 -79.28
C VAL A 175 -69.11 85.91 -79.04
N VAL A 176 -69.19 87.10 -78.43
CA VAL A 176 -68.01 87.93 -78.15
C VAL A 176 -67.14 87.33 -77.03
N LYS A 177 -67.76 86.76 -75.98
CA LYS A 177 -67.04 86.12 -74.88
C LYS A 177 -66.43 84.77 -75.31
N ALA A 178 -67.15 83.97 -76.09
CA ALA A 178 -66.65 82.71 -76.64
C ALA A 178 -65.47 82.93 -77.59
N ASN A 179 -65.54 83.90 -78.50
CA ASN A 179 -64.42 84.21 -79.40
C ASN A 179 -63.21 84.77 -78.64
N ARG A 180 -63.42 85.62 -77.62
CA ARG A 180 -62.33 86.09 -76.76
C ARG A 180 -61.69 84.95 -75.96
N ALA A 181 -62.48 84.03 -75.42
CA ALA A 181 -61.99 82.87 -74.69
C ALA A 181 -61.26 81.87 -75.59
N LYS A 182 -61.69 81.67 -76.85
CA LYS A 182 -60.95 80.87 -77.85
C LYS A 182 -59.58 81.47 -78.16
N VAL A 183 -59.51 82.77 -78.40
CA VAL A 183 -58.22 83.48 -78.61
C VAL A 183 -57.33 83.38 -77.35
N SER A 184 -57.91 83.52 -76.15
CA SER A 184 -57.19 83.35 -74.88
C SER A 184 -56.75 81.89 -74.62
N LEU A 185 -57.53 80.90 -75.05
CA LEU A 185 -57.19 79.47 -74.95
C LEU A 185 -56.06 79.13 -75.91
N ASP A 186 -56.17 79.56 -77.17
CA ASP A 186 -55.11 79.39 -78.18
C ASP A 186 -53.82 80.08 -77.72
N ALA A 187 -53.92 81.26 -77.09
CA ALA A 187 -52.79 81.93 -76.45
C ALA A 187 -52.22 81.16 -75.25
N HIS A 188 -53.04 80.63 -74.35
CA HIS A 188 -52.62 79.85 -73.18
C HIS A 188 -52.00 78.48 -73.54
N LEU A 189 -52.42 77.89 -74.66
CA LEU A 189 -51.85 76.66 -75.22
C LEU A 189 -50.58 76.93 -76.05
N ALA A 190 -50.47 78.09 -76.69
CA ALA A 190 -49.28 78.50 -77.44
C ALA A 190 -48.18 79.10 -76.54
N GLU A 191 -48.54 79.65 -75.38
CA GLU A 191 -47.60 80.21 -74.41
C GLU A 191 -46.92 79.09 -73.60
N ASP A 192 -45.58 79.09 -73.59
CA ASP A 192 -44.79 78.20 -72.72
C ASP A 192 -45.12 78.56 -71.25
N PRO A 193 -45.66 77.63 -70.43
CA PRO A 193 -46.03 77.92 -69.06
C PRO A 193 -44.78 78.14 -68.20
N LEU A 194 -44.28 79.38 -68.23
CA LEU A 194 -43.08 79.81 -67.50
C LEU A 194 -43.10 79.41 -66.01
N PRO A 195 -44.22 79.51 -65.27
CA PRO A 195 -44.28 79.03 -63.89
C PRO A 195 -44.00 77.53 -63.76
N LEU A 196 -44.64 76.70 -64.60
CA LEU A 196 -44.42 75.26 -64.65
C LEU A 196 -42.99 74.89 -65.05
N ARG A 197 -42.42 75.59 -66.04
CA ARG A 197 -41.03 75.39 -66.47
C ARG A 197 -40.05 75.74 -65.34
N LYS A 198 -40.28 76.82 -64.60
CA LYS A 198 -39.49 77.20 -63.42
C LYS A 198 -39.59 76.17 -62.30
N ALA A 199 -40.79 75.65 -62.02
CA ALA A 199 -41.00 74.59 -61.04
C ALA A 199 -40.24 73.30 -61.44
N LYS A 200 -40.28 72.90 -62.72
CA LYS A 200 -39.56 71.73 -63.25
C LYS A 200 -38.04 71.88 -63.16
N ILE A 201 -37.49 73.06 -63.47
CA ILE A 201 -36.06 73.37 -63.29
C ILE A 201 -35.68 73.31 -61.81
N THR A 202 -36.55 73.78 -60.92
CA THR A 202 -36.34 73.74 -59.47
C THR A 202 -36.33 72.31 -58.95
N LEU A 203 -37.24 71.46 -59.43
CA LEU A 203 -37.25 70.02 -59.15
C LEU A 203 -35.99 69.33 -59.68
N GLU A 204 -35.54 69.64 -60.89
CA GLU A 204 -34.28 69.09 -61.44
C GLU A 204 -33.06 69.50 -60.59
N ALA A 205 -33.02 70.75 -60.12
CA ALA A 205 -31.97 71.22 -59.21
C ALA A 205 -32.03 70.53 -57.84
N ALA A 206 -33.24 70.31 -57.30
CA ALA A 206 -33.45 69.58 -56.05
C ALA A 206 -33.00 68.11 -56.19
N ASN A 207 -33.34 67.44 -57.29
CA ASN A 207 -32.90 66.08 -57.58
C ASN A 207 -31.37 65.98 -57.65
N LYS A 208 -30.69 66.92 -58.34
CA LYS A 208 -29.22 66.96 -58.38
C LYS A 208 -28.60 67.13 -57.00
N ARG A 209 -29.23 67.90 -56.10
CA ARG A 209 -28.76 68.03 -54.71
C ARG A 209 -28.98 66.75 -53.91
N ALA A 210 -30.13 66.10 -54.06
CA ALA A 210 -30.42 64.82 -53.42
C ALA A 210 -29.46 63.72 -53.88
N ASP A 211 -29.18 63.63 -55.18
CA ASP A 211 -28.21 62.68 -55.73
C ASP A 211 -26.79 62.94 -55.20
N LYS A 212 -26.39 64.22 -55.09
CA LYS A 212 -25.10 64.60 -54.52
C LYS A 212 -24.98 64.27 -53.03
N ALA A 213 -26.08 64.38 -52.27
CA ALA A 213 -26.13 64.02 -50.85
C ALA A 213 -26.26 62.50 -50.62
N ARG A 214 -26.76 61.74 -51.60
CA ARG A 214 -26.94 60.29 -51.52
C ARG A 214 -25.62 59.53 -51.46
N ALA A 215 -24.67 59.88 -52.33
CA ALA A 215 -23.37 59.20 -52.41
C ALA A 215 -22.60 59.18 -51.07
N PRO A 216 -22.41 60.31 -50.34
CA PRO A 216 -21.71 60.29 -49.06
C PRO A 216 -22.48 59.53 -47.98
N PHE A 217 -23.82 59.62 -47.97
CA PHE A 217 -24.64 58.83 -47.03
C PHE A 217 -24.52 57.32 -47.26
N GLN A 218 -24.57 56.88 -48.52
CA GLN A 218 -24.40 55.47 -48.87
C GLN A 218 -23.01 54.97 -48.48
N ALA A 219 -21.95 55.72 -48.84
CA ALA A 219 -20.58 55.36 -48.49
C ALA A 219 -20.35 55.28 -46.96
N ALA A 220 -20.87 56.24 -46.21
CA ALA A 220 -20.77 56.22 -44.75
C ALA A 220 -21.58 55.08 -44.13
N SER A 221 -22.77 54.78 -44.66
CA SER A 221 -23.60 53.65 -44.21
C SER A 221 -22.94 52.30 -44.46
N GLU A 222 -22.34 52.11 -45.64
CA GLU A 222 -21.59 50.89 -45.98
C GLU A 222 -20.36 50.73 -45.08
N LYS A 223 -19.63 51.83 -44.81
CA LYS A 223 -18.50 51.82 -43.87
C LYS A 223 -18.95 51.45 -42.45
N ALA A 224 -20.07 51.99 -41.98
CA ALA A 224 -20.63 51.66 -40.67
C ALA A 224 -21.05 50.19 -40.57
N GLU A 225 -21.70 49.64 -41.60
CA GLU A 225 -22.07 48.22 -41.65
C GLU A 225 -20.83 47.31 -41.65
N ALA A 226 -19.80 47.65 -42.44
CA ALA A 226 -18.55 46.92 -42.47
C ALA A 226 -17.85 46.94 -41.11
N ALA A 227 -17.75 48.11 -40.47
CA ALA A 227 -17.14 48.24 -39.14
C ALA A 227 -17.91 47.45 -38.07
N ARG A 228 -19.25 47.45 -38.11
CA ARG A 228 -20.08 46.61 -37.21
C ARG A 228 -19.80 45.12 -37.38
N LYS A 229 -19.66 44.62 -38.62
CA LYS A 229 -19.33 43.21 -38.88
C LYS A 229 -17.96 42.84 -38.31
N VAL A 230 -16.96 43.71 -38.46
CA VAL A 230 -15.63 43.51 -37.89
C VAL A 230 -15.67 43.50 -36.36
N ALA A 231 -16.37 44.46 -35.74
CA ALA A 231 -16.53 44.50 -34.28
C ALA A 231 -17.27 43.28 -33.73
N GLN A 232 -18.29 42.79 -34.43
CA GLN A 232 -18.98 41.55 -34.05
C GLN A 232 -18.03 40.35 -34.12
N ALA A 233 -17.26 40.20 -35.20
CA ALA A 233 -16.30 39.11 -35.34
C ALA A 233 -15.22 39.15 -34.23
N ALA A 234 -14.70 40.34 -33.91
CA ALA A 234 -13.72 40.51 -32.84
C ALA A 234 -14.29 40.14 -31.45
N ARG A 235 -15.56 40.47 -31.18
CA ARG A 235 -16.25 40.04 -29.95
C ARG A 235 -16.43 38.53 -29.86
N GLU A 236 -16.83 37.89 -30.95
CA GLU A 236 -16.96 36.42 -31.01
C GLU A 236 -15.60 35.73 -30.78
N GLU A 237 -14.52 36.28 -31.33
CA GLU A 237 -13.16 35.80 -31.07
C GLU A 237 -12.74 36.00 -29.61
N ALA A 238 -13.00 37.18 -29.03
CA ALA A 238 -12.71 37.45 -27.62
C ALA A 238 -13.45 36.48 -26.69
N GLU A 239 -14.73 36.20 -26.95
CA GLU A 239 -15.52 35.23 -26.19
C GLU A 239 -14.96 33.81 -26.34
N ALA A 240 -14.56 33.41 -27.56
CA ALA A 240 -13.92 32.12 -27.79
C ALA A 240 -12.61 31.99 -26.98
N LYS A 241 -11.77 33.03 -26.97
CA LYS A 241 -10.53 33.04 -26.19
C LYS A 241 -10.76 33.06 -24.68
N ALA A 242 -11.80 33.74 -24.21
CA ALA A 242 -12.19 33.69 -22.80
C ALA A 242 -12.59 32.27 -22.37
N ARG A 243 -13.37 31.55 -23.19
CA ARG A 243 -13.76 30.14 -22.92
C ARG A 243 -12.56 29.20 -22.93
N GLU A 244 -11.63 29.37 -23.88
CA GLU A 244 -10.38 28.61 -23.92
C GLU A 244 -9.54 28.84 -22.65
N ALA A 245 -9.44 30.09 -22.19
CA ALA A 245 -8.72 30.44 -20.96
C ALA A 245 -9.37 29.85 -19.70
N GLU A 246 -10.70 29.87 -19.61
CA GLU A 246 -11.43 29.25 -18.49
C GLU A 246 -11.22 27.73 -18.44
N SER A 247 -11.35 27.06 -19.59
CA SER A 247 -11.09 25.61 -19.68
C SER A 247 -9.65 25.27 -19.28
N ALA A 248 -8.68 26.08 -19.69
CA ALA A 248 -7.28 25.91 -19.30
C ALA A 248 -7.06 26.06 -17.79
N ARG A 249 -7.71 27.04 -17.15
CA ARG A 249 -7.66 27.23 -15.70
C ARG A 249 -8.25 26.04 -14.95
N GLN A 250 -9.37 25.50 -15.42
CA GLN A 250 -9.98 24.30 -14.85
C GLN A 250 -9.04 23.09 -14.97
N ALA A 251 -8.43 22.90 -16.14
CA ALA A 251 -7.44 21.85 -16.36
C ALA A 251 -6.21 22.00 -15.44
N ALA A 252 -5.69 23.22 -15.28
CA ALA A 252 -4.59 23.50 -14.36
C ALA A 252 -4.95 23.20 -12.90
N SER A 253 -6.17 23.56 -12.46
CA SER A 253 -6.66 23.25 -11.12
C SER A 253 -6.77 21.73 -10.89
N ALA A 254 -7.33 21.00 -11.86
CA ALA A 254 -7.44 19.54 -11.78
C ALA A 254 -6.06 18.86 -11.75
N ALA A 255 -5.11 19.34 -12.57
CA ALA A 255 -3.74 18.82 -12.58
C ALA A 255 -3.03 19.06 -11.24
N ARG A 256 -3.21 20.23 -10.62
CA ARG A 256 -2.69 20.53 -9.28
C ARG A 256 -3.26 19.59 -8.22
N GLU A 257 -4.56 19.36 -8.23
CA GLU A 257 -5.21 18.43 -7.29
C GLU A 257 -4.67 17.01 -7.46
N GLN A 258 -4.52 16.54 -8.70
CA GLN A 258 -3.95 15.23 -8.99
C GLN A 258 -2.49 15.12 -8.54
N ALA A 259 -1.70 16.18 -8.68
CA ALA A 259 -0.31 16.23 -8.21
C ALA A 259 -0.24 16.18 -6.67
N GLU A 260 -1.14 16.90 -5.98
CA GLU A 260 -1.23 16.86 -4.51
C GLU A 260 -1.62 15.47 -4.00
N GLN A 261 -2.65 14.85 -4.61
CA GLN A 261 -3.06 13.49 -4.28
C GLN A 261 -1.92 12.47 -4.51
N ALA A 262 -1.19 12.59 -5.62
CA ALA A 262 -0.06 11.72 -5.90
C ALA A 262 1.09 11.90 -4.90
N ARG A 263 1.40 13.14 -4.50
CA ARG A 263 2.38 13.42 -3.43
C ARG A 263 1.95 12.80 -2.10
N ALA A 264 0.70 12.98 -1.69
CA ALA A 264 0.18 12.40 -0.46
C ALA A 264 0.27 10.87 -0.49
N ALA A 265 -0.10 10.25 -1.61
CA ALA A 265 0.01 8.80 -1.80
C ALA A 265 1.47 8.30 -1.79
N ALA A 266 2.41 9.07 -2.34
CA ALA A 266 3.83 8.76 -2.30
C ALA A 266 4.40 8.82 -0.88
N VAL A 267 4.07 9.87 -0.11
CA VAL A 267 4.46 10.00 1.30
C VAL A 267 3.91 8.83 2.13
N ALA A 268 2.62 8.54 2.01
CA ALA A 268 2.02 7.42 2.73
C ALA A 268 2.65 6.06 2.36
N ALA A 269 2.97 5.84 1.08
CA ALA A 269 3.64 4.62 0.63
C ALA A 269 5.06 4.51 1.21
N ARG A 270 5.81 5.61 1.26
CA ARG A 270 7.15 5.65 1.87
C ARG A 270 7.10 5.33 3.36
N GLU A 271 6.17 5.92 4.10
CA GLU A 271 6.00 5.63 5.53
C GLU A 271 5.66 4.15 5.77
N GLN A 272 4.77 3.58 4.96
CA GLN A 272 4.43 2.15 5.03
C GLN A 272 5.63 1.25 4.69
N ALA A 273 6.42 1.61 3.66
CA ALA A 273 7.62 0.88 3.30
C ALA A 273 8.68 0.94 4.41
N GLU A 274 8.87 2.09 5.04
CA GLU A 274 9.79 2.25 6.17
C GLU A 274 9.37 1.42 7.38
N GLN A 275 8.07 1.43 7.72
CA GLN A 275 7.52 0.59 8.78
C GLN A 275 7.68 -0.91 8.47
N ALA A 276 7.39 -1.33 7.23
CA ALA A 276 7.56 -2.71 6.81
C ALA A 276 9.03 -3.15 6.89
N ARG A 277 9.97 -2.29 6.49
CA ARG A 277 11.41 -2.54 6.60
C ARG A 277 11.85 -2.65 8.06
N ALA A 278 11.41 -1.75 8.93
CA ALA A 278 11.71 -1.81 10.36
C ALA A 278 11.18 -3.11 10.99
N ALA A 279 9.94 -3.50 10.66
CA ALA A 279 9.35 -4.75 11.13
C ALA A 279 10.08 -5.99 10.60
N ALA A 280 10.51 -5.98 9.34
CA ALA A 280 11.28 -7.08 8.75
C ALA A 280 12.66 -7.23 9.41
N VAL A 281 13.36 -6.12 9.67
CA VAL A 281 14.64 -6.13 10.40
C VAL A 281 14.46 -6.69 11.81
N ALA A 282 13.45 -6.22 12.55
CA ALA A 282 13.15 -6.72 13.88
C ALA A 282 12.84 -8.23 13.88
N ALA A 283 12.02 -8.69 12.93
CA ALA A 283 11.70 -10.12 12.79
C ALA A 283 12.94 -10.97 12.46
N ARG A 284 13.86 -10.46 11.63
CA ARG A 284 15.12 -11.13 11.31
C ARG A 284 16.03 -11.22 12.52
N GLU A 285 16.20 -10.12 13.27
CA GLU A 285 17.00 -10.11 14.50
C GLU A 285 16.45 -11.08 15.55
N GLU A 286 15.13 -11.12 15.71
CA GLU A 286 14.47 -12.08 16.61
C GLU A 286 14.68 -13.53 16.14
N ALA A 287 14.47 -13.81 14.85
CA ALA A 287 14.65 -15.15 14.30
C ALA A 287 16.08 -15.66 14.48
N VAL A 288 17.09 -14.80 14.25
CA VAL A 288 18.50 -15.14 14.49
C VAL A 288 18.75 -15.48 15.96
N ARG A 289 18.26 -14.66 16.89
CA ARG A 289 18.39 -14.93 18.34
C ARG A 289 17.74 -16.26 18.74
N VAL A 290 16.56 -16.54 18.20
CA VAL A 290 15.83 -17.80 18.46
C VAL A 290 16.61 -19.00 17.92
N ARG A 291 17.22 -18.87 16.73
CA ARG A 291 18.08 -19.93 16.16
C ARG A 291 19.31 -20.18 17.02
N GLU A 292 20.05 -19.13 17.37
CA GLU A 292 21.24 -19.25 18.23
C GLU A 292 20.92 -19.91 19.58
N ALA A 293 19.78 -19.53 20.20
CA ALA A 293 19.32 -20.15 21.44
C ALA A 293 18.94 -21.62 21.26
N ALA A 294 18.29 -21.98 20.14
CA ALA A 294 17.91 -23.36 19.86
C ALA A 294 19.13 -24.25 19.54
N GLU A 295 20.11 -23.72 18.80
CA GLU A 295 21.39 -24.38 18.54
C GLU A 295 22.16 -24.64 19.85
N ALA A 296 22.22 -23.65 20.75
CA ALA A 296 22.83 -23.79 22.07
C ALA A 296 22.12 -24.86 22.92
N ALA A 297 20.79 -24.82 22.98
CA ALA A 297 19.99 -25.80 23.72
C ALA A 297 20.18 -27.23 23.17
N ARG A 298 20.34 -27.37 21.84
CA ARG A 298 20.67 -28.66 21.23
C ARG A 298 22.06 -29.13 21.60
N ALA A 299 23.06 -28.26 21.59
CA ALA A 299 24.41 -28.61 22.02
C ALA A 299 24.44 -29.10 23.48
N GLU A 300 23.75 -28.40 24.38
CA GLU A 300 23.60 -28.80 25.78
C GLU A 300 22.88 -30.14 25.93
N ALA A 301 21.81 -30.37 25.17
CA ALA A 301 21.07 -31.64 25.23
C ALA A 301 21.89 -32.82 24.72
N VAL A 302 22.69 -32.62 23.66
CA VAL A 302 23.63 -33.64 23.15
C VAL A 302 24.69 -33.95 24.20
N ALA A 303 25.30 -32.94 24.81
CA ALA A 303 26.30 -33.13 25.87
C ALA A 303 25.71 -33.86 27.10
N ALA A 304 24.49 -33.51 27.51
CA ALA A 304 23.79 -34.19 28.59
C ALA A 304 23.51 -35.67 28.27
N ARG A 305 23.17 -35.99 27.01
CA ARG A 305 23.01 -37.39 26.57
C ARG A 305 24.33 -38.15 26.61
N GLU A 306 25.41 -37.55 26.12
CA GLU A 306 26.73 -38.18 26.16
C GLU A 306 27.18 -38.49 27.59
N GLN A 307 26.96 -37.56 28.52
CA GLN A 307 27.22 -37.80 29.94
C GLN A 307 26.35 -38.91 30.52
N ALA A 308 25.04 -38.92 30.23
CA ALA A 308 24.14 -39.96 30.74
C ALA A 308 24.49 -41.36 30.20
N VAL A 309 24.96 -41.45 28.94
CA VAL A 309 25.48 -42.70 28.36
C VAL A 309 26.72 -43.18 29.11
N GLU A 310 27.62 -42.26 29.49
CA GLU A 310 28.81 -42.60 30.27
C GLU A 310 28.46 -43.05 31.69
N ASP A 311 27.55 -42.34 32.36
CA ASP A 311 27.04 -42.71 33.69
C ASP A 311 26.40 -44.11 33.67
N ARG A 312 25.64 -44.45 32.61
CA ARG A 312 25.10 -45.80 32.43
C ARG A 312 26.21 -46.84 32.32
N LYS A 313 27.24 -46.61 31.50
CA LYS A 313 28.36 -47.56 31.36
C LYS A 313 29.07 -47.78 32.69
N GLN A 314 29.30 -46.71 33.46
CA GLN A 314 29.92 -46.81 34.78
C GLN A 314 29.05 -47.58 35.77
N ALA A 315 27.74 -47.36 35.75
CA ALA A 315 26.79 -48.10 36.59
C ALA A 315 26.71 -49.59 36.19
N GLU A 316 26.71 -49.90 34.90
CA GLU A 316 26.77 -51.27 34.38
C GLU A 316 28.07 -51.97 34.81
N ALA A 317 29.21 -51.28 34.71
CA ALA A 317 30.50 -51.81 35.18
C ALA A 317 30.52 -52.03 36.70
N ALA A 318 29.98 -51.09 37.49
CA ALA A 318 29.88 -51.22 38.93
C ALA A 318 28.97 -52.40 39.35
N ARG A 319 27.87 -52.62 38.61
CA ARG A 319 27.04 -53.81 38.79
C ARG A 319 27.81 -55.08 38.47
N GLY A 320 28.54 -55.13 37.35
CA GLY A 320 29.38 -56.29 37.01
C GLY A 320 30.37 -56.63 38.12
N ALA A 321 31.07 -55.63 38.65
CA ALA A 321 31.99 -55.80 39.78
C ALA A 321 31.27 -56.28 41.06
N ALA A 322 30.07 -55.77 41.33
CA ALA A 322 29.27 -56.22 42.48
C ALA A 322 28.74 -57.65 42.31
N GLU A 323 28.40 -58.07 41.09
CA GLU A 323 28.04 -59.45 40.76
C GLU A 323 29.23 -60.40 40.98
N GLU A 324 30.43 -60.01 40.55
CA GLU A 324 31.67 -60.77 40.83
C GLU A 324 31.97 -60.85 42.33
N ALA A 325 31.85 -59.74 43.07
CA ALA A 325 32.05 -59.72 44.51
C ALA A 325 31.04 -60.60 45.24
N LYS A 326 29.77 -60.61 44.79
CA LYS A 326 28.74 -61.49 45.32
C LYS A 326 29.06 -62.95 45.05
N ALA A 327 29.49 -63.30 43.84
CA ALA A 327 29.92 -64.66 43.52
C ALA A 327 31.09 -65.13 44.42
N ARG A 328 32.12 -64.29 44.61
CA ARG A 328 33.24 -64.61 45.51
C ARG A 328 32.80 -64.77 46.97
N ALA A 329 31.86 -63.95 47.44
CA ALA A 329 31.34 -64.07 48.79
C ALA A 329 30.52 -65.36 48.97
N GLU A 330 29.72 -65.73 47.97
CA GLU A 330 28.99 -67.01 47.95
C GLU A 330 29.96 -68.22 47.93
N GLU A 331 31.04 -68.15 47.15
CA GLU A 331 32.12 -69.14 47.17
C GLU A 331 32.81 -69.22 48.54
N ALA A 332 33.09 -68.09 49.19
CA ALA A 332 33.68 -68.04 50.52
C ALA A 332 32.74 -68.65 51.58
N VAL A 333 31.43 -68.40 51.48
CA VAL A 333 30.43 -69.07 52.34
C VAL A 333 30.42 -70.57 52.08
N ALA A 334 30.48 -71.02 50.83
CA ALA A 334 30.55 -72.45 50.51
C ALA A 334 31.85 -73.10 51.04
N ALA A 335 32.99 -72.41 50.95
CA ALA A 335 34.25 -72.87 51.52
C ALA A 335 34.20 -72.93 53.06
N ALA A 336 33.60 -71.93 53.71
CA ALA A 336 33.41 -71.95 55.16
C ALA A 336 32.49 -73.10 55.59
N GLN A 337 31.41 -73.38 54.84
CA GLN A 337 30.55 -74.54 55.08
C GLN A 337 31.30 -75.87 54.95
N ALA A 338 32.16 -75.99 53.94
CA ALA A 338 33.02 -77.17 53.77
C ALA A 338 34.00 -77.33 54.94
N ALA A 339 34.62 -76.24 55.41
CA ALA A 339 35.53 -76.26 56.55
C ALA A 339 34.81 -76.63 57.87
N VAL A 340 33.55 -76.21 58.05
CA VAL A 340 32.71 -76.68 59.17
C VAL A 340 32.46 -78.19 59.07
N ALA A 341 32.14 -78.70 57.87
CA ALA A 341 31.94 -80.14 57.67
C ALA A 341 33.23 -80.96 57.92
N GLU A 342 34.39 -80.44 57.54
CA GLU A 342 35.69 -81.05 57.84
C GLU A 342 36.00 -81.03 59.34
N ALA A 343 35.67 -79.93 60.04
CA ALA A 343 35.81 -79.85 61.50
C ALA A 343 34.86 -80.82 62.23
N GLU A 344 33.63 -81.01 61.75
CA GLU A 344 32.70 -82.04 62.22
C GLU A 344 33.29 -83.45 62.02
N ALA A 345 33.84 -83.74 60.83
CA ALA A 345 34.47 -85.04 60.55
C ALA A 345 35.69 -85.30 61.45
N PHE A 346 36.55 -84.30 61.68
CA PHE A 346 37.70 -84.40 62.59
C PHE A 346 37.26 -84.60 64.05
N LEU A 347 36.16 -83.97 64.48
CA LEU A 347 35.59 -84.18 65.80
C LEU A 347 35.08 -85.61 65.97
N GLU A 348 34.37 -86.16 64.98
CA GLU A 348 33.90 -87.56 65.01
C GLU A 348 35.08 -88.56 65.10
N GLU A 349 36.18 -88.31 64.39
CA GLU A 349 37.41 -89.10 64.51
C GLU A 349 38.03 -89.02 65.92
N LEU A 350 38.02 -87.84 66.55
CA LEU A 350 38.51 -87.66 67.92
C LEU A 350 37.63 -88.33 68.98
N LYS A 351 36.31 -88.38 68.75
CA LYS A 351 35.34 -89.10 69.59
C LYS A 351 35.52 -90.63 69.51
N ALA A 352 35.93 -91.14 68.35
CA ALA A 352 36.19 -92.57 68.13
C ALA A 352 37.49 -93.09 68.81
N ASN A 353 38.35 -92.21 69.34
CA ASN A 353 39.63 -92.57 69.94
C ASN A 353 39.55 -92.68 71.48
N PRO A 354 39.81 -93.85 72.10
CA PRO A 354 39.70 -94.03 73.55
C PRO A 354 40.84 -93.32 74.29
N GLY A 355 40.52 -92.22 74.99
CA GLY A 355 41.47 -91.45 75.80
C GLY A 355 41.35 -89.91 75.66
N SER A 356 40.48 -89.46 74.76
CA SER A 356 40.21 -88.03 74.53
C SER A 356 39.38 -87.43 75.68
N GLY A 357 39.76 -86.23 76.17
CA GLY A 357 39.06 -85.54 77.26
C GLY A 357 37.60 -85.20 76.93
N HIS A 358 36.67 -85.96 77.51
CA HIS A 358 35.24 -85.98 77.14
C HIS A 358 34.56 -84.60 77.31
N GLY A 359 34.97 -83.80 78.30
CA GLY A 359 34.43 -82.45 78.51
C GLY A 359 34.82 -81.45 77.43
N ALA A 360 36.05 -81.54 76.89
CA ALA A 360 36.52 -80.65 75.82
C ALA A 360 35.87 -81.02 74.48
N LEU A 361 35.68 -82.31 74.21
CA LEU A 361 34.97 -82.79 73.02
C LEU A 361 33.48 -82.40 73.04
N TRP A 362 32.83 -82.45 74.19
CA TRP A 362 31.43 -82.01 74.35
C TRP A 362 31.27 -80.49 74.08
N TRP A 363 32.23 -79.68 74.51
CA TRP A 363 32.18 -78.24 74.26
C TRP A 363 32.35 -77.92 72.76
N ILE A 364 33.30 -78.58 72.08
CA ILE A 364 33.50 -78.43 70.62
C ILE A 364 32.26 -78.93 69.84
N ASP A 365 31.66 -80.05 70.26
CA ASP A 365 30.44 -80.62 69.67
C ASP A 365 29.24 -79.67 69.77
N ARG A 366 29.06 -79.08 70.95
CA ARG A 366 28.00 -78.11 71.21
C ARG A 366 28.20 -76.84 70.37
N GLU A 367 29.43 -76.32 70.30
CA GLU A 367 29.74 -75.15 69.49
C GLU A 367 29.48 -75.41 68.00
N LEU A 368 29.95 -76.52 67.43
CA LEU A 368 29.66 -76.88 66.04
C LEU A 368 28.15 -77.03 65.77
N THR A 369 27.42 -77.65 66.70
CA THR A 369 25.96 -77.81 66.59
C THR A 369 25.22 -76.48 66.61
N GLU A 370 25.59 -75.57 67.51
CA GLU A 370 25.04 -74.22 67.54
C GLU A 370 25.36 -73.46 66.25
N LYS A 371 26.53 -73.65 65.65
CA LYS A 371 26.87 -72.99 64.36
C LYS A 371 26.11 -73.54 63.18
N LYS A 372 25.89 -74.86 63.12
CA LYS A 372 25.05 -75.50 62.09
C LYS A 372 23.62 -74.94 62.08
N LYS A 373 23.11 -74.56 63.25
CA LYS A 373 21.79 -73.93 63.43
C LYS A 373 21.73 -72.52 62.82
N TYR A 374 22.81 -71.74 62.90
CA TYR A 374 22.87 -70.39 62.33
C TYR A 374 23.53 -70.33 60.95
N MET A 375 23.77 -71.49 60.34
CA MET A 375 24.38 -71.60 59.02
C MET A 375 23.39 -71.17 57.92
N PRO A 376 23.75 -70.24 57.01
CA PRO A 376 22.93 -69.94 55.86
C PRO A 376 22.89 -71.15 54.94
N VAL A 377 21.71 -71.67 54.60
CA VAL A 377 21.57 -72.67 53.53
C VAL A 377 21.68 -71.99 52.17
N SER A 378 22.32 -72.65 51.20
CA SER A 378 22.47 -72.14 49.83
C SER A 378 21.09 -71.66 49.33
N LYS A 379 20.94 -70.34 49.13
CA LYS A 379 19.68 -69.59 48.91
C LYS A 379 19.00 -68.97 50.15
N GLY A 380 19.77 -68.29 51.00
CA GLY A 380 19.26 -67.17 51.82
C GLY A 380 18.28 -67.52 52.95
N GLY A 381 18.19 -68.78 53.36
CA GLY A 381 17.44 -69.21 54.56
C GLY A 381 18.39 -69.58 55.70
N ILE A 382 17.97 -69.37 56.94
CA ILE A 382 18.61 -70.01 58.11
C ILE A 382 17.93 -71.35 58.30
N ARG A 383 18.71 -72.39 58.59
CA ARG A 383 18.20 -73.74 58.88
C ARG A 383 17.50 -73.71 60.24
N ASN A 384 16.16 -73.61 60.24
CA ASN A 384 15.36 -73.71 61.48
C ASN A 384 15.54 -75.05 62.19
#